data_AF-A0A7S0AJE6-F1
#
_entry.id   AF-A0A7S0AJE6-F1
#
_cell.length_a   1.000
_cell.length_b   1.000
_cell.length_c   1.000
_cell.angle_alpha   90.00
_cell.angle_beta   90.00
_cell.angle_gamma   90.00
#
_symmetry.space_group_name_H-M   'P 1'
#
loop_
_entity.id
_entity.type
_entity.pdbx_description
1 polymer ?
#
loop_
_entity_poly.entity_id
_entity_poly.type
_entity_poly.pdbx_seq_one_letter_code
_entity_poly.pdbx_strand_id
1 'polypeptide(L)'
;LMAATRDVYVLVENGLMKGCDLIQMTGICVQMLLFQFIAPALYNRPLRLWLVLCNSTVPVLLWVGAQLRFGISSRSLQKRQETESALASYVHDTVVLYPLIADYNRRPLIVERYANRVHAFNDAVKSSDQVMMNNQFLATWLTTVSVAIFTFFGGMLVINGTMTLGMFL
;
A
#
# COMPACT_ATOMS: atom_id res chain seq x y z
N LEU A 1 20.71 8.55 19.67
CA LEU A 1 21.53 8.26 18.47
C LEU A 1 21.05 7.02 17.73
N MET A 2 20.94 5.85 18.37
CA MET A 2 20.53 4.59 17.70
C MET A 2 19.11 4.61 17.10
N ALA A 3 18.14 5.25 17.77
CA ALA A 3 16.78 5.44 17.23
C ALA A 3 16.75 6.41 16.04
N ALA A 4 17.47 7.53 16.14
CA ALA A 4 17.57 8.51 15.06
C ALA A 4 18.27 7.94 13.81
N THR A 5 19.31 7.10 13.99
CA THR A 5 19.95 6.41 12.86
C THR A 5 19.05 5.36 12.23
N ARG A 6 18.24 4.65 13.03
CA ARG A 6 17.25 3.67 12.51
C ARG A 6 16.18 4.36 11.67
N ASP A 7 15.64 5.47 12.15
CA ASP A 7 14.59 6.21 11.44
C ASP A 7 15.12 6.83 10.14
N VAL A 8 16.39 7.25 10.09
CA VAL A 8 17.03 7.72 8.85
C VAL A 8 17.12 6.61 7.80
N TYR A 9 17.51 5.39 8.17
CA TYR A 9 17.53 4.25 7.23
C TYR A 9 16.13 3.92 6.73
N VAL A 10 15.15 3.85 7.63
CA VAL A 10 13.74 3.58 7.26
C VAL A 10 13.20 4.67 6.33
N LEU A 11 13.56 5.93 6.55
CA LEU A 11 13.13 7.06 5.72
C LEU A 11 13.78 7.04 4.33
N VAL A 12 15.06 6.72 4.23
CA VAL A 12 15.77 6.65 2.94
C VAL A 12 15.28 5.44 2.13
N GLU A 13 15.20 4.28 2.76
CA GLU A 13 14.78 3.04 2.10
C GLU A 13 13.29 3.10 1.72
N ASN A 14 12.40 3.47 2.64
CA ASN A 14 10.96 3.50 2.33
C ASN A 14 10.49 4.79 1.64
N GLY A 15 11.21 5.90 1.79
CA GLY A 15 10.83 7.18 1.19
C GLY A 15 11.42 7.35 -0.20
N LEU A 16 12.76 7.33 -0.31
CA LEU A 16 13.44 7.62 -1.57
C LEU A 16 13.33 6.46 -2.57
N MET A 17 13.61 5.21 -2.16
CA MET A 17 13.58 4.09 -3.10
C MET A 17 12.16 3.82 -3.61
N LYS A 18 11.17 3.78 -2.71
CA LYS A 18 9.76 3.62 -3.12
C LYS A 18 9.25 4.80 -3.94
N GLY A 19 9.75 6.01 -3.69
CA GLY A 19 9.45 7.19 -4.49
C GLY A 19 9.94 7.05 -5.94
N CYS A 20 11.17 6.59 -6.13
CA CYS A 20 11.72 6.28 -7.46
C CYS A 20 10.93 5.17 -8.16
N ASP A 21 10.58 4.10 -7.45
CA ASP A 21 9.76 3.00 -8.01
C ASP A 21 8.38 3.52 -8.45
N LEU A 22 7.74 4.39 -7.67
CA LEU A 22 6.45 4.99 -8.05
C LEU A 22 6.57 5.84 -9.33
N ILE A 23 7.64 6.62 -9.48
CA ILE A 23 7.90 7.41 -10.70
C ILE A 23 8.10 6.49 -11.91
N GLN A 24 8.84 5.39 -11.73
CA GLN A 24 9.04 4.41 -12.80
C GLN A 24 7.71 3.76 -13.23
N MET A 25 6.91 3.30 -12.26
CA MET A 25 5.64 2.63 -12.53
C MET A 25 4.62 3.58 -13.18
N THR A 26 4.55 4.82 -12.72
CA THR A 26 3.70 5.85 -13.36
C THR A 26 4.18 6.19 -14.77
N GLY A 27 5.50 6.25 -15.00
CA GLY A 27 6.10 6.45 -16.32
C GLY A 27 5.70 5.36 -17.32
N ILE A 28 5.72 4.09 -16.89
CA ILE A 28 5.29 2.95 -17.73
C ILE A 28 3.80 3.08 -18.10
N CYS A 29 2.93 3.41 -17.13
CA CYS A 29 1.50 3.61 -17.40
C CYS A 29 1.26 4.77 -18.39
N VAL A 30 1.97 5.88 -18.24
CA VAL A 30 1.86 7.03 -19.15
C VAL A 30 2.36 6.65 -20.55
N GLN A 31 3.48 5.94 -20.66
CA GLN A 31 4.02 5.47 -21.94
C GLN A 31 3.04 4.52 -22.64
N MET A 32 2.40 3.61 -21.90
CA MET A 32 1.36 2.72 -22.43
C MET A 32 0.18 3.52 -23.01
N LEU A 33 -0.30 4.54 -22.30
CA LEU A 33 -1.38 5.41 -22.78
C LEU A 33 -0.96 6.17 -24.04
N LEU A 34 0.24 6.77 -24.04
CA LEU A 34 0.76 7.50 -25.20
C LEU A 34 0.87 6.61 -26.45
N PHE A 35 1.36 5.37 -26.30
CA PHE A 35 1.43 4.41 -27.40
C PHE A 35 0.04 4.12 -28.01
N GLN A 36 -0.99 4.05 -27.16
CA GLN A 36 -2.37 3.81 -27.56
C GLN A 36 -2.98 4.94 -28.40
N PHE A 37 -2.46 6.17 -28.29
CA PHE A 37 -2.85 7.31 -29.13
C PHE A 37 -1.94 7.48 -30.36
N ILE A 38 -0.64 7.22 -30.22
CA ILE A 38 0.35 7.38 -31.29
C ILE A 38 0.21 6.30 -32.37
N ALA A 39 -0.03 5.04 -31.99
CA ALA A 39 -0.13 3.94 -32.96
C ALA A 39 -1.32 4.13 -33.95
N PRO A 40 -2.54 4.48 -33.54
CA PRO A 40 -3.63 4.78 -34.47
C PRO A 40 -3.33 5.94 -35.41
N ALA A 41 -2.62 6.97 -34.93
CA ALA A 41 -2.24 8.15 -35.72
C ALA A 41 -1.19 7.81 -36.80
N LEU A 42 -0.21 6.96 -36.49
CA LEU A 42 0.80 6.50 -37.45
C LEU A 42 0.23 5.52 -38.49
N TYR A 43 -0.66 4.62 -38.09
CA TYR A 43 -1.20 3.57 -38.97
C TYR A 43 -2.54 3.92 -39.64
N ASN A 44 -3.03 5.16 -39.45
CA ASN A 44 -4.27 5.67 -40.04
C ASN A 44 -5.50 4.76 -39.77
N ARG A 45 -5.56 4.20 -38.55
CA ARG A 45 -6.63 3.29 -38.10
C ARG A 45 -7.57 4.02 -37.13
N PRO A 46 -8.87 3.65 -37.08
CA PRO A 46 -9.79 4.26 -36.13
C PRO A 46 -9.34 3.97 -34.69
N LEU A 47 -9.37 5.01 -33.86
CA LEU A 47 -9.13 4.90 -32.42
C LEU A 47 -10.15 3.93 -31.81
N ARG A 48 -9.63 2.82 -31.26
CA ARG A 48 -10.45 1.85 -30.54
C ARG A 48 -10.62 2.31 -29.09
N LEU A 49 -11.61 3.18 -28.89
CA LEU A 49 -11.95 3.77 -27.59
C LEU A 49 -12.12 2.70 -26.49
N TRP A 50 -12.62 1.50 -26.84
CA TRP A 50 -12.75 0.39 -25.89
C TRP A 50 -11.44 -0.02 -25.21
N LEU A 51 -10.33 -0.12 -25.95
CA LEU A 51 -9.04 -0.54 -25.40
C LEU A 51 -8.45 0.53 -24.47
N VAL A 52 -8.61 1.80 -24.86
CA VAL A 52 -8.16 2.96 -24.07
C VAL A 52 -8.96 3.05 -22.78
N LEU A 53 -10.29 2.88 -22.86
CA LEU A 53 -11.17 2.87 -21.70
C LEU A 53 -10.80 1.73 -20.74
N CYS A 54 -10.61 0.51 -21.24
CA CYS A 54 -10.28 -0.63 -20.39
C CYS A 54 -8.92 -0.45 -19.68
N ASN A 55 -7.91 0.07 -20.38
CA ASN A 55 -6.58 0.32 -19.81
C ASN A 55 -6.57 1.49 -18.81
N SER A 56 -7.34 2.56 -19.08
CA SER A 56 -7.42 3.72 -18.18
C SER A 56 -8.31 3.49 -16.96
N THR A 57 -9.29 2.60 -17.04
CA THR A 57 -10.24 2.34 -15.93
C THR A 57 -9.53 1.73 -14.71
N VAL A 58 -8.55 0.84 -14.91
CA VAL A 58 -7.80 0.19 -13.82
C VAL A 58 -7.02 1.18 -12.95
N PRO A 59 -6.11 2.04 -13.48
CA PRO A 59 -5.38 2.99 -12.67
C PRO A 59 -6.29 4.04 -12.03
N VAL A 60 -7.40 4.43 -12.68
CA VAL A 60 -8.38 5.36 -12.09
C VAL A 60 -9.10 4.74 -10.90
N LEU A 61 -9.55 3.48 -11.02
CA LEU A 61 -10.19 2.75 -9.92
C LEU A 61 -9.23 2.52 -8.75
N LEU A 62 -7.97 2.17 -9.02
CA LEU A 62 -6.93 2.04 -8.00
C LEU A 62 -6.65 3.38 -7.31
N TRP A 63 -6.57 4.47 -8.07
CA TRP A 63 -6.36 5.81 -7.54
C TRP A 63 -7.51 6.23 -6.61
N VAL A 64 -8.76 6.10 -7.07
CA VAL A 64 -9.95 6.43 -6.27
C VAL A 64 -10.02 5.54 -5.02
N GLY A 65 -9.78 4.24 -5.17
CA GLY A 65 -9.75 3.29 -4.06
C GLY A 65 -8.65 3.63 -3.04
N ALA A 66 -7.48 4.07 -3.50
CA ALA A 66 -6.38 4.51 -2.64
C ALA A 66 -6.74 5.78 -1.87
N GLN A 67 -7.36 6.78 -2.52
CA GLN A 67 -7.77 8.03 -1.85
C GLN A 67 -8.80 7.78 -0.75
N LEU A 68 -9.81 6.95 -1.02
CA LEU A 68 -10.84 6.59 -0.03
C LEU A 68 -10.25 5.85 1.18
N ARG A 69 -9.23 5.02 0.95
CA ARG A 69 -8.59 4.19 1.99
C ARG A 69 -7.43 4.89 2.69
N PHE A 70 -6.88 5.95 2.12
CA PHE A 70 -5.75 6.68 2.68
C PHE A 70 -6.00 7.15 4.12
N GLY A 71 -7.20 7.68 4.39
CA GLY A 71 -7.56 8.14 5.74
C GLY A 71 -7.61 7.02 6.77
N ILE A 72 -8.08 5.84 6.40
CA ILE A 72 -8.17 4.68 7.30
C ILE A 72 -6.77 4.13 7.57
N SER A 73 -5.96 3.96 6.53
CA SER A 73 -4.59 3.46 6.65
C SER A 73 -3.69 4.41 7.44
N SER A 74 -3.83 5.72 7.23
CA SER A 74 -3.08 6.72 7.99
C SER A 74 -3.44 6.67 9.48
N ARG A 75 -4.73 6.58 9.81
CA ARG A 75 -5.18 6.45 11.21
C ARG A 75 -4.72 5.16 11.87
N SER A 76 -4.78 4.02 11.17
CA SER A 76 -4.32 2.74 11.75
C SER A 76 -2.81 2.73 11.99
N LEU A 77 -2.04 3.33 11.06
CA LEU A 77 -0.59 3.45 11.20
C LEU A 77 -0.21 4.41 12.34
N GLN A 78 -0.88 5.57 12.43
CA GLN A 78 -0.69 6.50 13.53
C GLN A 78 -0.99 5.83 14.87
N LYS A 79 -2.08 5.05 14.96
CA LYS A 79 -2.43 4.37 16.21
C LYS A 79 -1.37 3.37 16.64
N ARG A 80 -0.81 2.60 15.70
CA ARG A 80 0.32 1.69 15.95
C ARG A 80 1.52 2.46 16.51
N GLN A 81 1.87 3.58 15.89
CA GLN A 81 3.02 4.39 16.30
C GLN A 81 2.85 5.04 17.68
N GLU A 82 1.63 5.50 18.01
CA GLU A 82 1.27 5.99 19.34
C GLU A 82 1.44 4.90 20.40
N THR A 83 0.93 3.69 20.15
CA THR A 83 1.06 2.57 21.11
C THR A 83 2.50 2.08 21.26
N GLU A 84 3.29 2.09 20.19
CA GLU A 84 4.72 1.79 20.23
C GLU A 84 5.47 2.79 21.11
N SER A 85 5.23 4.09 20.89
CA SER A 85 5.84 5.17 21.65
C SER A 85 5.43 5.10 23.13
N ALA A 86 4.16 4.82 23.42
CA ALA A 86 3.66 4.68 24.78
C ALA A 86 4.26 3.46 25.52
N LEU A 87 4.56 2.38 24.81
CA LEU A 87 5.24 1.20 25.35
C LEU A 87 6.71 1.52 25.63
N ALA A 88 7.42 2.13 24.67
CA ALA A 88 8.81 2.52 24.83
C ALA A 88 9.01 3.51 25.98
N SER A 89 8.15 4.51 26.10
CA SER A 89 8.18 5.48 27.20
C SER A 89 7.93 4.81 28.55
N TYR A 90 7.01 3.83 28.61
CA TYR A 90 6.76 3.08 29.85
C TYR A 90 7.96 2.26 30.31
N VAL A 91 8.64 1.61 29.37
CA VAL A 91 9.87 0.85 29.67
C VAL A 91 10.94 1.81 30.18
N HIS A 92 11.10 2.97 29.54
CA HIS A 92 12.03 3.99 29.98
C HIS A 92 11.73 4.45 31.42
N ASP A 93 10.47 4.83 31.71
CA ASP A 93 10.04 5.26 33.04
C ASP A 93 10.27 4.17 34.10
N THR A 94 10.02 2.90 33.74
CA THR A 94 10.22 1.75 34.62
C THR A 94 11.70 1.55 34.97
N VAL A 95 12.60 1.77 34.02
CA VAL A 95 14.06 1.68 34.26
C VAL A 95 14.53 2.84 35.13
N VAL A 96 14.08 4.06 34.85
CA VAL A 96 14.45 5.26 35.63
C VAL A 96 13.94 5.16 37.07
N LEU A 97 12.73 4.65 37.27
CA LEU A 97 12.09 4.53 38.59
C LEU A 97 12.33 3.16 39.27
N TYR A 98 13.24 2.33 38.75
CA TYR A 98 13.48 0.99 39.27
C TYR A 98 13.80 0.94 40.77
N PRO A 99 14.65 1.83 41.34
CA PRO A 99 14.92 1.83 42.78
C PRO A 99 13.64 2.00 43.61
N LEU A 100 12.78 2.96 43.23
CA LEU A 100 11.50 3.20 43.88
C LEU A 100 10.57 1.97 43.78
N ILE A 101 10.52 1.32 42.63
CA ILE A 101 9.69 0.12 42.43
C ILE A 101 10.18 -1.04 43.31
N ALA A 102 11.51 -1.18 43.46
CA ALA A 102 12.13 -2.19 44.32
C ALA A 102 11.86 -1.90 45.80
N ASP A 103 12.04 -0.65 46.25
CA ASP A 103 11.86 -0.25 47.64
C ASP A 103 10.42 -0.44 48.13
N TYR A 104 9.43 -0.23 47.25
CA TYR A 104 8.02 -0.40 47.57
C TYR A 104 7.44 -1.79 47.21
N ASN A 105 8.28 -2.76 46.80
CA ASN A 105 7.85 -4.10 46.37
C ASN A 105 6.73 -4.10 45.31
N ARG A 106 6.69 -3.10 44.42
CA ARG A 106 5.63 -2.92 43.40
C ARG A 106 5.88 -3.66 42.09
N ARG A 107 6.92 -4.50 42.02
CA ARG A 107 7.31 -5.24 40.80
C ARG A 107 6.13 -6.00 40.14
N PRO A 108 5.28 -6.75 40.86
CA PRO A 108 4.17 -7.49 40.23
C PRO A 108 3.18 -6.58 39.51
N LEU A 109 2.85 -5.43 40.12
CA LEU A 109 1.92 -4.45 39.55
C LEU A 109 2.48 -3.79 38.28
N ILE A 110 3.79 -3.52 38.26
CA ILE A 110 4.46 -2.96 37.08
C ILE A 110 4.50 -3.97 35.93
N VAL A 111 4.72 -5.26 36.23
CA VAL A 111 4.69 -6.35 35.25
C VAL A 111 3.29 -6.53 34.65
N GLU A 112 2.23 -6.48 35.47
CA GLU A 112 0.85 -6.56 34.98
C GLU A 112 0.52 -5.38 34.05
N ARG A 113 0.89 -4.15 34.44
CA ARG A 113 0.71 -2.96 33.61
C ARG A 113 1.52 -3.02 32.31
N TYR A 114 2.73 -3.58 32.35
CA TYR A 114 3.54 -3.82 31.17
C TYR A 114 2.84 -4.80 30.22
N ALA A 115 2.36 -5.93 30.73
CA ALA A 115 1.63 -6.93 29.95
C ALA A 115 0.38 -6.34 29.28
N ASN A 116 -0.38 -5.51 29.99
CA ASN A 116 -1.54 -4.81 29.44
C ASN A 116 -1.17 -3.85 28.29
N ARG A 117 -0.04 -3.14 28.39
CA ARG A 117 0.44 -2.26 27.30
C ARG A 117 0.97 -3.04 26.10
N VAL A 118 1.64 -4.16 26.34
CA VAL A 118 2.05 -5.09 25.26
C VAL A 118 0.83 -5.62 24.52
N HIS A 119 -0.23 -6.00 25.24
CA HIS A 119 -1.49 -6.42 24.63
C HIS A 119 -2.10 -5.30 23.75
N ALA A 120 -2.19 -4.08 24.28
CA ALA A 120 -2.72 -2.94 23.52
C ALA A 120 -1.89 -2.62 22.26
N PHE A 121 -0.56 -2.74 22.33
CA PHE A 121 0.32 -2.61 21.17
C PHE A 121 0.07 -3.72 20.14
N ASN A 122 -0.03 -4.97 20.58
CA ASN A 122 -0.29 -6.11 19.69
C ASN A 122 -1.65 -5.98 18.98
N ASP A 123 -2.68 -5.50 19.67
CA ASP A 123 -4.00 -5.25 19.07
C ASP A 123 -3.93 -4.13 18.01
N ALA A 124 -3.18 -3.05 18.29
CA ALA A 124 -2.96 -1.98 17.33
C ALA A 124 -2.18 -2.47 16.09
N VAL A 125 -1.13 -3.26 16.28
CA VAL A 125 -0.37 -3.89 15.18
C VAL A 125 -1.27 -4.78 14.34
N LYS A 126 -2.03 -5.69 14.98
CA LYS A 126 -2.97 -6.58 14.29
C LYS A 126 -3.98 -5.82 13.44
N SER A 127 -4.59 -4.76 13.99
CA SER A 127 -5.56 -3.95 13.25
C SER A 127 -4.93 -3.21 12.06
N SER A 128 -3.72 -2.68 12.23
CA SER A 128 -2.97 -2.02 11.15
C SER A 128 -2.61 -3.01 10.04
N ASP A 129 -2.15 -4.20 10.40
CA ASP A 129 -1.74 -5.22 9.44
C ASP A 129 -2.95 -5.76 8.65
N GLN A 130 -4.11 -5.91 9.29
CA GLN A 130 -5.37 -6.24 8.61
C GLN A 130 -5.76 -5.21 7.55
N VAL A 131 -5.66 -3.91 7.87
CA VAL A 131 -5.93 -2.82 6.91
C VAL A 131 -4.93 -2.84 5.76
N MET A 132 -3.64 -3.02 6.06
CA MET A 132 -2.57 -3.09 5.05
C MET A 132 -2.81 -4.26 4.09
N MET A 133 -3.15 -5.43 4.64
CA MET A 133 -3.40 -6.64 3.87
C MET A 133 -4.63 -6.50 2.96
N ASN A 134 -5.73 -5.90 3.46
CA ASN A 134 -6.91 -5.61 2.63
C ASN A 134 -6.59 -4.65 1.48
N ASN A 135 -5.70 -3.67 1.70
CA ASN A 135 -5.28 -2.77 0.63
C ASN A 135 -4.45 -3.47 -0.44
N GLN A 136 -3.55 -4.37 -0.02
CA GLN A 136 -2.74 -5.15 -0.95
C GLN A 136 -3.60 -6.07 -1.82
N PHE A 137 -4.54 -6.80 -1.21
CA PHE A 137 -5.42 -7.71 -1.95
C PHE A 137 -6.41 -6.99 -2.86
N LEU A 138 -6.87 -5.77 -2.51
CA LEU A 138 -7.73 -4.99 -3.40
C LEU A 138 -7.04 -4.72 -4.74
N ALA A 139 -5.76 -4.34 -4.72
CA ALA A 139 -5.01 -4.08 -5.95
C ALA A 139 -4.88 -5.35 -6.80
N THR A 140 -4.59 -6.49 -6.17
CA THR A 140 -4.49 -7.80 -6.86
C THR A 140 -5.82 -8.25 -7.45
N TRP A 141 -6.93 -8.10 -6.71
CA TRP A 141 -8.25 -8.49 -7.19
C TRP A 141 -8.71 -7.61 -8.34
N LEU A 142 -8.52 -6.29 -8.22
CA LEU A 142 -8.95 -5.35 -9.25
C LEU A 142 -8.20 -5.57 -10.56
N THR A 143 -6.89 -5.81 -10.49
CA THR A 143 -6.06 -6.13 -11.67
C THR A 143 -6.44 -7.47 -12.28
N THR A 144 -6.65 -8.52 -11.47
CA THR A 144 -7.04 -9.85 -11.94
C THR A 144 -8.38 -9.84 -12.66
N VAL A 145 -9.39 -9.19 -12.07
CA VAL A 145 -10.72 -9.03 -12.69
C VAL A 145 -10.62 -8.23 -13.98
N SER A 146 -9.81 -7.17 -13.99
CA SER A 146 -9.64 -6.33 -15.19
C SER A 146 -8.96 -7.09 -16.33
N VAL A 147 -7.93 -7.89 -16.04
CA VAL A 147 -7.27 -8.75 -17.04
C VAL A 147 -8.23 -9.82 -17.57
N ALA A 148 -9.05 -10.42 -16.70
CA ALA A 148 -10.04 -11.40 -17.11
C ALA A 148 -11.09 -10.81 -18.07
N ILE A 149 -11.61 -9.62 -17.74
CA ILE A 149 -12.55 -8.88 -18.60
C ILE A 149 -11.88 -8.53 -19.93
N PHE A 150 -10.68 -7.95 -19.90
CA PHE A 150 -9.94 -7.58 -21.10
C PHE A 150 -9.69 -8.77 -22.02
N THR A 151 -9.26 -9.89 -21.45
CA THR A 151 -8.98 -11.13 -22.19
C THR A 151 -10.24 -11.69 -22.82
N PHE A 152 -11.37 -11.69 -22.10
CA PHE A 152 -12.63 -12.20 -22.61
C PHE A 152 -13.17 -11.36 -23.78
N PHE A 153 -13.27 -10.04 -23.61
CA PHE A 153 -13.79 -9.15 -24.65
C PHE A 153 -12.84 -8.98 -25.82
N GLY A 154 -11.54 -8.83 -25.57
CA GLY A 154 -10.54 -8.73 -26.62
C GLY A 154 -10.41 -10.03 -27.41
N GLY A 155 -10.48 -11.18 -26.74
CA GLY A 155 -10.52 -12.49 -27.39
C GLY A 155 -11.69 -12.64 -28.36
N MET A 156 -12.91 -12.22 -27.96
CA MET A 156 -14.06 -12.22 -28.87
C MET A 156 -13.86 -11.32 -30.10
N LEU A 157 -13.24 -10.15 -29.95
CA LEU A 157 -12.96 -9.24 -31.06
C LEU A 157 -11.93 -9.82 -32.06
N VAL A 158 -10.94 -10.58 -31.56
CA VAL A 158 -9.97 -11.30 -32.38
C VAL A 158 -10.65 -12.44 -33.13
N ILE A 159 -11.49 -13.23 -32.46
CA ILE A 159 -12.24 -14.34 -33.09
C ILE A 159 -13.16 -13.82 -34.20
N ASN A 160 -13.80 -12.67 -33.99
CA ASN A 160 -14.67 -12.03 -34.98
C ASN A 160 -13.91 -11.39 -36.16
N GLY A 161 -12.58 -11.50 -36.23
CA GLY A 161 -11.76 -10.95 -37.31
C GLY A 161 -11.64 -9.43 -37.31
N THR A 162 -12.23 -8.75 -36.32
CA THR A 162 -12.18 -7.29 -36.19
C THR A 162 -10.82 -6.80 -35.69
N MET A 163 -10.00 -7.66 -35.08
CA MET A 163 -8.70 -7.31 -34.50
C MET A 163 -7.64 -8.35 -34.85
N THR A 164 -6.46 -7.90 -35.27
CA THR A 164 -5.32 -8.80 -35.45
C THR A 164 -4.73 -9.18 -34.10
N LEU A 165 -4.17 -10.39 -34.01
CA LEU A 165 -3.57 -10.91 -32.77
C LEU A 165 -2.44 -10.01 -32.25
N GLY A 166 -1.62 -9.45 -33.14
CA GLY A 166 -0.53 -8.53 -32.79
C GLY A 166 -0.96 -7.12 -32.37
N MET A 167 -2.23 -6.76 -32.48
CA MET A 167 -2.77 -5.54 -31.88
C MET A 167 -3.38 -5.79 -30.50
N PHE A 168 -3.66 -7.06 -30.18
CA PHE A 168 -4.30 -7.49 -28.93
C PHE A 168 -3.27 -7.84 -27.86
N LEU A 169 -2.16 -8.47 -28.26
CA LEU A 169 -0.94 -8.65 -27.47
C LEU A 169 -0.11 -7.37 -27.43
#